data_AF-A0A5R9L2J9-F1
#
_entry.id   AF-A0A5R9L2J9-F1
#
_cell.length_a   1.000
_cell.length_b   1.000
_cell.length_c   1.000
_cell.angle_alpha   90.00
_cell.angle_beta   90.00
_cell.angle_gamma   90.00
#
_symmetry.space_group_name_H-M   'P 1'
#
loop_
_entity.id
_entity.type
_entity.pdbx_description
1 polymer ?
#
loop_
_entity_poly.entity_id
_entity_poly.type
_entity_poly.pdbx_seq_one_letter_code
_entity_poly.pdbx_strand_id
1 'polypeptide(L)'
;MAIWQYHFILVPAASIDTVNFDDFQTSDGLVDDERFWTVFPMDVSAFMPIKTFIPQKQSWSENIVQFGELDKSCCEIFMEDQRVVSVRFRVDFTSDYSSLLDSMIEFCLFNGISILDEHLSSVPLNALAIALLMQDSPQFHMMNKLRR
;
A
#
# COMPACT_ATOMS: atom_id res chain seq x y z
N MET A 1 11.70 8.65 -3.84
CA MET A 1 10.73 7.67 -4.39
C MET A 1 11.17 7.32 -5.80
N ALA A 2 11.00 6.06 -6.21
CA ALA A 2 11.33 5.64 -7.56
C ALA A 2 10.27 6.14 -8.55
N ILE A 3 10.70 6.67 -9.70
CA ILE A 3 9.81 7.23 -10.73
C ILE A 3 8.95 6.12 -11.39
N TRP A 4 9.37 4.86 -11.27
CA TRP A 4 8.74 3.71 -11.90
C TRP A 4 7.78 2.94 -11.00
N GLN A 5 7.45 3.46 -9.80
CA GLN A 5 6.53 2.83 -8.87
C GLN A 5 5.39 3.78 -8.49
N TYR A 6 4.18 3.22 -8.31
CA TYR A 6 3.09 3.88 -7.59
C TYR A 6 3.01 3.39 -6.15
N HIS A 7 2.55 4.24 -5.24
CA HIS A 7 2.45 3.92 -3.82
C HIS A 7 1.00 4.03 -3.34
N PHE A 8 0.56 2.97 -2.68
CA PHE A 8 -0.72 2.89 -1.99
C PHE A 8 -0.50 2.66 -0.51
N ILE A 9 -1.44 3.13 0.29
CA ILE A 9 -1.53 2.84 1.72
C ILE A 9 -2.71 1.88 1.90
N LEU A 10 -2.50 0.79 2.61
CA LEU A 10 -3.57 -0.12 2.99
C LEU A 10 -4.02 0.24 4.41
N VAL A 11 -5.33 0.25 4.67
CA VAL A 11 -5.90 0.59 5.99
C VAL A 11 -7.12 -0.28 6.29
N PRO A 12 -7.49 -0.50 7.57
CA PRO A 12 -8.75 -1.15 7.90
C PRO A 12 -9.92 -0.33 7.32
N ALA A 13 -10.81 -0.94 6.53
CA ALA A 13 -11.89 -0.21 5.86
C ALA A 13 -12.80 0.52 6.86
N ALA A 14 -13.03 -0.09 8.03
CA ALA A 14 -13.84 0.49 9.10
C ALA A 14 -13.22 1.76 9.73
N SER A 15 -11.91 1.99 9.53
CA SER A 15 -11.22 3.17 10.07
C SER A 15 -11.47 4.45 9.25
N ILE A 16 -11.80 4.33 7.96
CA ILE A 16 -11.89 5.47 7.03
C ILE A 16 -12.93 6.51 7.48
N ASP A 17 -14.11 6.06 7.93
CA ASP A 17 -15.17 6.98 8.36
C ASP A 17 -14.96 7.51 9.79
N THR A 18 -14.00 6.95 10.52
CA THR A 18 -13.77 7.27 11.94
C THR A 18 -12.65 8.27 12.15
N VAL A 19 -11.72 8.40 11.21
CA VAL A 19 -10.58 9.31 11.34
C VAL A 19 -10.72 10.50 10.41
N ASN A 20 -10.45 11.70 10.93
CA ASN A 20 -10.46 12.92 10.13
C ASN A 20 -9.15 13.04 9.34
N PHE A 21 -9.23 12.99 8.01
CA PHE A 21 -8.10 13.07 7.09
C PHE A 21 -7.26 14.36 7.24
N ASP A 22 -7.87 15.45 7.70
CA ASP A 22 -7.18 16.71 7.94
C ASP A 22 -6.13 16.63 9.07
N ASP A 23 -6.22 15.63 9.95
CA ASP A 23 -5.30 15.45 11.08
C ASP A 23 -4.08 14.56 10.77
N PHE A 24 -3.94 14.08 9.53
CA PHE A 24 -2.89 13.14 9.11
C PHE A 24 -1.65 13.81 8.51
N GLN A 25 -1.69 15.13 8.31
CA GLN A 25 -0.52 15.89 7.90
C GLN A 25 0.37 16.13 9.11
N THR A 26 1.51 15.46 9.14
CA THR A 26 2.57 15.80 10.10
C THR A 26 3.18 17.16 9.71
N SER A 27 3.85 17.80 10.67
CA SER A 27 4.49 19.11 10.47
C SER A 27 5.59 19.12 9.39
N ASP A 28 6.05 17.95 8.97
CA ASP A 28 7.01 17.74 7.87
C ASP A 28 6.34 17.29 6.54
N GLY A 29 5.01 17.26 6.47
CA GLY A 29 4.25 16.90 5.28
C GLY A 29 4.21 15.41 4.97
N LEU A 30 4.58 14.56 5.94
CA LEU A 30 4.38 13.12 5.85
C LEU A 30 2.96 12.74 6.27
N VAL A 31 2.54 11.54 5.87
CA VAL A 31 1.29 10.94 6.29
C VAL A 31 1.55 10.10 7.54
N ASP A 32 0.85 10.39 8.63
CA ASP A 32 0.81 9.57 9.84
C ASP A 32 -0.32 8.54 9.77
N ASP A 33 -0.12 7.43 9.04
CA ASP A 33 -1.14 6.39 8.82
C ASP A 33 -1.34 5.46 10.03
N GLU A 34 -0.59 5.63 11.12
CA GLU A 34 -0.72 4.87 12.37
C GLU A 34 -2.11 4.97 13.01
N ARG A 35 -2.78 6.12 12.83
CA ARG A 35 -4.09 6.37 13.43
C ARG A 35 -5.16 5.42 12.93
N PHE A 36 -5.09 4.99 11.66
CA PHE A 36 -6.04 4.01 11.10
C PHE A 36 -5.98 2.68 11.85
N TRP A 37 -4.78 2.30 12.32
CA TRP A 37 -4.53 1.05 13.03
C TRP A 37 -4.76 1.15 14.53
N THR A 38 -4.64 2.34 15.11
CA THR A 38 -4.98 2.56 16.53
C THR A 38 -6.48 2.34 16.78
N VAL A 39 -7.34 2.78 15.87
CA VAL A 39 -8.80 2.59 16.00
C VAL A 39 -9.21 1.14 15.71
N PHE A 40 -8.57 0.51 14.73
CA PHE A 40 -8.85 -0.88 14.32
C PHE A 40 -7.56 -1.71 14.30
N PRO A 41 -7.08 -2.16 15.48
CA PRO A 41 -5.82 -2.87 15.58
C PRO A 41 -5.90 -4.23 14.89
N MET A 42 -4.88 -4.52 14.08
CA MET A 42 -4.69 -5.81 13.44
C MET A 42 -3.32 -6.39 13.79
N ASP A 43 -3.29 -7.70 13.96
CA ASP A 43 -2.05 -8.45 14.15
C ASP A 43 -1.38 -8.68 12.78
N VAL A 44 -0.05 -8.62 12.73
CA VAL A 44 0.71 -8.80 11.49
C VAL A 44 0.45 -10.17 10.82
N SER A 45 0.04 -11.18 11.60
CA SER A 45 -0.32 -12.50 11.06
C SER A 45 -1.45 -12.46 10.03
N ALA A 46 -2.35 -11.47 10.10
CA ALA A 46 -3.43 -11.27 9.12
C ALA A 46 -2.90 -11.03 7.70
N PHE A 47 -1.66 -10.56 7.55
CA PHE A 47 -1.03 -10.26 6.27
C PHE A 47 -0.13 -11.37 5.75
N MET A 48 0.10 -12.43 6.54
CA MET A 48 0.89 -13.59 6.09
C MET A 48 0.36 -14.27 4.82
N PRO A 49 -0.95 -14.26 4.50
CA PRO A 49 -1.45 -14.76 3.22
C PRO A 49 -0.87 -14.04 2.00
N ILE A 50 -0.37 -12.80 2.12
CA ILE A 50 0.27 -12.06 1.01
C ILE A 50 1.43 -12.84 0.41
N LYS A 51 2.14 -13.66 1.21
CA LYS A 51 3.26 -14.49 0.75
C LYS A 51 2.92 -15.44 -0.40
N THR A 52 1.64 -15.72 -0.61
CA THR A 52 1.14 -16.60 -1.67
C THR A 52 1.24 -15.98 -3.06
N PHE A 53 1.23 -14.65 -3.17
CA PHE A 53 1.32 -13.92 -4.44
C PHE A 53 2.44 -12.86 -4.47
N ILE A 54 2.99 -12.46 -3.32
CA ILE A 54 4.22 -11.67 -3.21
C ILE A 54 5.18 -12.37 -2.23
N PRO A 55 6.29 -12.98 -2.69
CA PRO A 55 7.18 -13.72 -1.80
C PRO A 55 7.72 -12.86 -0.65
N GLN A 56 7.71 -13.38 0.57
CA GLN A 56 8.34 -12.72 1.71
C GLN A 56 9.86 -12.62 1.51
N LYS A 57 10.44 -11.47 1.80
CA LYS A 57 11.88 -11.21 1.74
C LYS A 57 12.41 -10.87 3.13
N GLN A 58 13.72 -11.01 3.30
CA GLN A 58 14.37 -10.52 4.51
C GLN A 58 14.30 -8.99 4.54
N SER A 59 13.85 -8.46 5.66
CA SER A 59 13.79 -7.03 5.93
C SER A 59 15.08 -6.52 6.57
N TRP A 60 15.33 -5.23 6.43
CA TRP A 60 16.44 -4.52 7.08
C TRP A 60 16.16 -4.18 8.56
N SER A 61 14.93 -4.36 9.02
CA SER A 61 14.49 -4.13 10.40
C SER A 61 13.64 -5.29 10.91
N GLU A 62 13.76 -5.63 12.20
CA GLU A 62 12.91 -6.62 12.88
C GLU A 62 11.45 -6.15 12.98
N ASN A 63 11.21 -4.83 12.87
CA ASN A 63 9.88 -4.21 12.94
C ASN A 63 9.21 -4.06 11.56
N ILE A 64 9.80 -4.64 10.51
CA ILE A 64 9.24 -4.57 9.16
C ILE A 64 9.10 -5.98 8.60
N VAL A 65 7.89 -6.34 8.22
CA VAL A 65 7.63 -7.51 7.36
C VAL A 65 7.58 -7.04 5.92
N GLN A 66 8.51 -7.55 5.09
CA GLN A 66 8.61 -7.19 3.69
C GLN A 66 8.19 -8.36 2.79
N PHE A 67 7.26 -8.08 1.88
CA PHE A 67 6.93 -8.94 0.75
C PHE A 67 7.41 -8.27 -0.53
N GLY A 68 8.11 -9.01 -1.39
CA GLY A 68 8.63 -8.49 -2.66
C GLY A 68 9.92 -7.69 -2.50
N GLU A 69 10.39 -7.10 -3.59
CA GLU A 69 11.68 -6.40 -3.66
C GLU A 69 11.43 -4.89 -3.70
N LEU A 70 12.20 -4.11 -2.95
CA LEU A 70 11.96 -2.66 -2.79
C LEU A 70 12.08 -1.89 -4.11
N ASP A 71 12.83 -2.42 -5.08
CA ASP A 71 13.02 -1.87 -6.43
C ASP A 71 11.93 -2.32 -7.43
N LYS A 72 11.04 -3.23 -7.03
CA LYS A 72 9.91 -3.76 -7.80
C LYS A 72 8.59 -3.58 -7.04
N SER A 73 7.55 -4.31 -7.42
CA SER A 73 6.33 -4.38 -6.63
C SER A 73 6.61 -5.05 -5.27
N CYS A 74 6.16 -4.42 -4.19
CA CYS A 74 6.37 -4.90 -2.82
C CYS A 74 5.26 -4.44 -1.88
N CYS A 75 5.08 -5.17 -0.77
CA CYS A 75 4.24 -4.77 0.35
C CYS A 75 5.11 -4.74 1.62
N GLU A 76 5.13 -3.61 2.31
CA GLU A 76 5.86 -3.43 3.56
C GLU A 76 4.86 -3.20 4.69
N ILE A 77 5.04 -3.93 5.79
CA ILE A 77 4.23 -3.79 6.99
C ILE A 77 5.16 -3.35 8.10
N PHE A 78 4.96 -2.13 8.58
CA PHE A 78 5.59 -1.64 9.79
C PHE A 78 4.77 -2.10 10.99
N MET A 79 5.45 -2.62 12.00
CA MET A 79 4.81 -3.16 13.20
C MET A 79 5.57 -2.80 14.47
N GLU A 80 4.82 -2.62 15.54
CA GLU A 80 5.32 -2.43 16.89
C GLU A 80 4.62 -3.44 17.81
N ASP A 81 5.37 -4.19 18.59
CA ASP A 81 4.84 -5.24 19.48
C ASP A 81 3.86 -6.21 18.78
N GLN A 82 4.18 -6.62 17.55
CA GLN A 82 3.36 -7.48 16.65
C GLN A 82 2.06 -6.84 16.12
N ARG A 83 1.79 -5.57 16.46
CA ARG A 83 0.65 -4.81 15.94
C ARG A 83 1.06 -4.02 14.72
N VAL A 84 0.17 -4.01 13.73
CA VAL A 84 0.36 -3.22 12.52
C VAL A 84 0.26 -1.74 12.84
N VAL A 85 1.21 -0.96 12.33
CA VAL A 85 1.29 0.49 12.48
C VAL A 85 1.22 1.18 11.11
N SER A 86 1.72 0.54 10.04
CA SER A 86 1.58 1.07 8.68
C SER A 86 1.67 -0.08 7.68
N VAL A 87 0.91 0.00 6.59
CA VAL A 87 1.00 -0.96 5.49
C VAL A 87 1.09 -0.22 4.17
N ARG A 88 2.20 -0.45 3.47
CA ARG A 88 2.55 0.22 2.23
C ARG A 88 2.62 -0.76 1.10
N PHE A 89 1.87 -0.51 0.03
CA PHE A 89 1.87 -1.34 -1.17
C PHE A 89 2.42 -0.53 -2.33
N ARG A 90 3.50 -1.00 -2.95
CA ARG A 90 4.11 -0.39 -4.12
C ARG A 90 3.94 -1.28 -5.34
N VAL A 91 3.61 -0.67 -6.46
CA VAL A 91 3.43 -1.36 -7.74
C VAL A 91 4.40 -0.80 -8.77
N ASP A 92 5.20 -1.67 -9.36
CA ASP A 92 6.19 -1.36 -10.40
C ASP A 92 5.54 -1.34 -11.80
N PHE A 93 5.53 -0.17 -12.43
CA PHE A 93 5.00 0.05 -13.78
C PHE A 93 5.76 -0.68 -14.89
N THR A 94 6.99 -1.13 -14.61
CA THR A 94 7.84 -1.80 -15.60
C THR A 94 7.55 -3.29 -15.72
N SER A 95 6.74 -3.82 -14.81
CA SER A 95 6.33 -5.22 -14.74
C SER A 95 4.85 -5.38 -15.09
N ASP A 96 4.44 -6.59 -15.48
CA ASP A 96 3.01 -6.91 -15.56
C ASP A 96 2.47 -7.06 -14.12
N TYR A 97 1.67 -6.08 -13.72
CA TYR A 97 1.10 -5.99 -12.37
C TYR A 97 -0.38 -6.44 -12.31
N SER A 98 -0.96 -6.94 -13.40
CA SER A 98 -2.39 -7.29 -13.47
C SER A 98 -2.80 -8.34 -12.43
N SER A 99 -2.17 -9.51 -12.46
CA SER A 99 -2.46 -10.61 -11.51
C SER A 99 -2.14 -10.24 -10.06
N LEU A 100 -1.15 -9.37 -9.86
CA LEU A 100 -0.79 -8.84 -8.56
C LEU A 100 -1.90 -7.95 -8.00
N LEU A 101 -2.45 -7.04 -8.81
CA LEU A 101 -3.56 -6.19 -8.40
C LEU A 101 -4.79 -7.02 -8.07
N ASP A 102 -5.14 -8.01 -8.91
CA ASP A 102 -6.28 -8.89 -8.65
C ASP A 102 -6.13 -9.63 -7.31
N SER A 103 -4.96 -10.21 -7.06
CA SER A 103 -4.67 -10.93 -5.81
C SER A 103 -4.70 -10.00 -4.59
N MET A 104 -4.17 -8.78 -4.73
CA MET A 104 -4.19 -7.79 -3.66
C MET A 104 -5.61 -7.29 -3.37
N ILE A 105 -6.43 -7.07 -4.41
CA ILE A 105 -7.84 -6.69 -4.28
C ILE A 105 -8.61 -7.79 -3.54
N GLU A 106 -8.44 -9.05 -3.93
CA GLU A 106 -9.08 -10.18 -3.25
C GLU A 106 -8.67 -10.26 -1.77
N PHE A 107 -7.36 -10.11 -1.49
CA PHE A 107 -6.86 -10.03 -0.12
C PHE A 107 -7.53 -8.89 0.67
N CYS A 108 -7.64 -7.71 0.07
CA CYS A 108 -8.25 -6.54 0.71
C CYS A 108 -9.73 -6.76 1.01
N LEU A 109 -10.49 -7.28 0.04
CA LEU A 109 -11.91 -7.60 0.20
C LEU A 109 -12.14 -8.63 1.32
N PHE A 110 -11.32 -9.68 1.36
CA PHE A 110 -11.47 -10.76 2.35
C PHE A 110 -11.17 -10.29 3.78
N ASN A 111 -10.21 -9.38 3.94
CA ASN A 111 -9.75 -8.91 5.26
C ASN A 111 -10.40 -7.59 5.71
N GLY A 112 -11.33 -7.03 4.92
CA GLY A 112 -11.96 -5.74 5.24
C GLY A 112 -10.95 -4.59 5.24
N ILE A 113 -10.02 -4.60 4.28
CA ILE A 113 -8.98 -3.60 4.09
C ILE A 113 -9.36 -2.72 2.88
N SER A 114 -9.10 -1.43 3.01
CA SER A 114 -9.25 -0.45 1.94
C SER A 114 -7.89 -0.01 1.41
N ILE A 115 -7.86 0.44 0.15
CA ILE A 115 -6.70 1.02 -0.50
C ILE A 115 -6.88 2.53 -0.54
N LEU A 116 -5.89 3.27 -0.08
CA LEU A 116 -5.77 4.72 -0.25
C LEU A 116 -4.66 5.04 -1.24
N ASP A 117 -4.84 6.09 -2.04
CA ASP A 117 -3.81 6.64 -2.91
C ASP A 117 -2.82 7.55 -2.13
N GLU A 118 -1.88 8.16 -2.86
CA GLU A 118 -0.87 9.07 -2.26
C GLU A 118 -1.48 10.36 -1.68
N HIS A 119 -2.75 10.62 -1.94
CA HIS A 119 -3.52 11.77 -1.43
C HIS A 119 -4.51 11.36 -0.34
N LEU A 120 -4.39 10.14 0.20
CA LEU A 120 -5.31 9.56 1.20
C LEU A 120 -6.75 9.43 0.71
N SER A 121 -6.97 9.45 -0.61
CA SER A 121 -8.28 9.22 -1.18
C SER A 121 -8.53 7.73 -1.32
N SER A 122 -9.72 7.30 -0.91
CA SER A 122 -10.14 5.90 -1.05
C SER A 122 -10.24 5.50 -2.51
N VAL A 123 -9.54 4.43 -2.87
CA VAL A 123 -9.51 3.88 -4.21
C VAL A 123 -10.47 2.69 -4.28
N PRO A 124 -11.39 2.66 -5.27
CA PRO A 124 -12.24 1.49 -5.46
C PRO A 124 -11.41 0.22 -5.65
N LEU A 125 -11.78 -0.86 -4.95
CA LEU A 125 -11.16 -2.19 -5.05
C LEU A 125 -11.53 -2.85 -6.40
N ASN A 126 -11.05 -2.26 -7.49
CA ASN A 126 -11.32 -2.63 -8.86
C ASN A 126 -10.04 -2.43 -9.69
N ALA A 127 -9.57 -3.49 -10.35
CA ALA A 127 -8.30 -3.48 -11.06
C ALA A 127 -8.21 -2.39 -12.14
N LEU A 128 -9.30 -2.14 -12.87
CA LEU A 128 -9.35 -1.09 -13.88
C LEU A 128 -9.25 0.30 -13.25
N ALA A 129 -9.99 0.56 -12.16
CA ALA A 129 -9.93 1.84 -11.46
C ALA A 129 -8.52 2.13 -10.91
N ILE A 130 -7.90 1.14 -10.27
CA ILE A 130 -6.53 1.23 -9.75
C ILE A 130 -5.53 1.48 -10.90
N ALA A 131 -5.65 0.73 -11.99
CA ALA A 131 -4.76 0.88 -13.15
C ALA A 131 -4.89 2.26 -13.82
N LEU A 132 -6.11 2.79 -13.95
CA LEU A 132 -6.35 4.12 -14.51
C LEU A 132 -5.75 5.21 -13.61
N LEU A 133 -5.94 5.11 -12.30
CA LEU A 133 -5.35 6.03 -11.33
C LEU A 133 -3.82 6.03 -11.41
N MET A 134 -3.22 4.84 -11.47
CA MET A 134 -1.78 4.69 -11.67
C MET A 134 -1.28 5.30 -13.00
N GLN A 135 -2.04 5.15 -14.08
CA GLN A 135 -1.66 5.67 -15.40
C GLN A 135 -1.80 7.19 -15.53
N ASP A 136 -2.67 7.81 -14.74
CA ASP A 136 -2.85 9.26 -14.66
C ASP A 136 -1.85 9.92 -13.70
N SER A 137 -1.00 9.12 -13.04
CA SER A 137 -0.10 9.63 -12.01
C SER A 137 1.11 10.41 -12.58
N PRO A 138 1.64 11.41 -11.84
CA PRO A 138 2.84 12.13 -12.24
C PRO A 138 4.04 11.23 -12.50
N GLN A 139 4.18 10.16 -11.71
CA GLN A 139 5.24 9.16 -11.80
C GLN A 139 5.17 8.41 -13.14
N PHE A 140 3.99 7.94 -13.53
CA PHE A 140 3.80 7.23 -14.79
C PHE A 140 4.09 8.12 -16.00
N HIS A 141 3.60 9.36 -15.98
CA HIS A 141 3.90 10.34 -17.03
C HIS A 141 5.39 10.67 -17.13
N MET A 142 6.07 10.83 -15.99
CA MET A 142 7.51 11.08 -15.96
C MET A 142 8.31 9.89 -16.49
N MET A 143 7.97 8.66 -16.08
CA MET A 143 8.58 7.44 -16.60
C MET A 143 8.46 7.36 -18.13
N ASN A 144 7.27 7.63 -18.67
CA ASN A 144 7.04 7.59 -20.12
C ASN A 144 7.78 8.70 -20.87
N LYS A 145 8.02 9.87 -20.25
CA LYS A 145 8.88 10.91 -20.83
C LYS A 145 10.34 10.49 -20.88
N LEU A 146 10.84 9.80 -19.85
CA LEU A 146 12.24 9.35 -19.77
C LEU A 146 12.56 8.15 -20.68
N ARG A 147 11.55 7.39 -21.10
CA ARG A 147 11.70 6.24 -22.02
C ARG A 147 11.65 6.62 -23.51
N ARG A 148 11.33 7.87 -23.83
CA ARG A 148 11.30 8.43 -25.19
C ARG A 148 12.60 9.15 -25.51
#